data_AF-A0A7S2IE25-F1
#
_entry.id   AF-A0A7S2IE25-F1
#
_cell.length_a   1.000
_cell.length_b   1.000
_cell.length_c   1.000
_cell.angle_alpha   90.00
_cell.angle_beta   90.00
_cell.angle_gamma   90.00
#
_symmetry.space_group_name_H-M   'P 1'
#
loop_
_entity.id
_entity.type
_entity.pdbx_description
1 polymer ?
#
loop_
_entity_poly.entity_id
_entity_poly.type
_entity_poly.pdbx_seq_one_letter_code
_entity_poly.pdbx_strand_id
1 'polypeptide(L)'
;PDKHLIMTEACQEKGAKMGEWNIGERYAANIIRDLNNWTEGWIDWNLLLDTGGGPNHKENFCSAPLIVSPAHDAILYQPSYYFLGHFSRYIDVGAQRLLCSNCSDSLLATAFANPDGSVVAVVLNQSEHNLTYKIQRGGEAAAASAP
;
A
#
# COMPACT_ATOMS: atom_id res chain seq x y z
N PRO A 1 -8.08 -15.39 18.87
CA PRO A 1 -9.33 -15.44 18.06
C PRO A 1 -9.10 -16.44 16.91
N ASP A 2 -10.14 -17.13 16.43
CA ASP A 2 -10.06 -18.25 15.48
C ASP A 2 -10.57 -17.90 14.06
N LYS A 3 -11.06 -16.68 13.85
CA LYS A 3 -11.59 -16.22 12.56
C LYS A 3 -10.59 -15.30 11.87
N HIS A 4 -10.23 -15.69 10.66
CA HIS A 4 -9.35 -14.92 9.78
C HIS A 4 -10.12 -13.78 9.12
N LEU A 5 -9.45 -12.64 8.94
CA LEU A 5 -9.97 -11.50 8.20
C LEU A 5 -9.07 -11.23 7.00
N ILE A 6 -9.67 -10.94 5.84
CA ILE A 6 -8.94 -10.62 4.61
C ILE A 6 -9.67 -9.51 3.86
N MET A 7 -8.92 -8.51 3.42
CA MET A 7 -9.43 -7.50 2.49
C MET A 7 -9.32 -8.04 1.08
N THR A 8 -10.47 -8.36 0.47
CA THR A 8 -10.53 -9.17 -0.77
C THR A 8 -10.63 -8.37 -2.05
N GLU A 9 -11.01 -7.09 -1.97
CA GLU A 9 -11.11 -6.22 -3.13
C GLU A 9 -11.00 -4.76 -2.71
N ALA A 10 -10.22 -3.99 -3.47
CA ALA A 10 -10.20 -2.54 -3.42
C ALA A 10 -9.83 -1.98 -4.80
N CYS A 11 -10.39 -0.82 -5.15
CA CYS A 11 -10.01 -0.09 -6.36
C CYS A 11 -10.27 1.40 -6.21
N GLN A 12 -9.74 2.17 -7.15
CA GLN A 12 -10.15 3.56 -7.32
C GLN A 12 -11.16 3.66 -8.47
N GLU A 13 -12.39 4.06 -8.16
CA GLU A 13 -13.47 4.26 -9.14
C GLU A 13 -13.24 5.46 -10.06
N LYS A 14 -14.09 5.56 -11.10
CA LYS A 14 -14.20 6.68 -12.06
C LYS A 14 -13.01 6.77 -13.03
N GLY A 15 -12.69 5.62 -13.62
CA GLY A 15 -11.68 5.46 -14.68
C GLY A 15 -10.24 5.56 -14.19
N ALA A 16 -9.30 5.44 -15.14
CA ALA A 16 -7.87 5.48 -14.87
C ALA A 16 -7.43 6.81 -14.23
N LYS A 17 -6.64 6.73 -13.16
CA LYS A 17 -6.09 7.88 -12.40
C LYS A 17 -4.60 8.04 -12.71
N MET A 18 -4.31 8.53 -13.91
CA MET A 18 -2.95 8.59 -14.45
C MET A 18 -2.04 9.48 -13.61
N GLY A 19 -1.05 8.86 -12.96
CA GLY A 19 -0.01 9.57 -12.19
C GLY A 19 -0.50 10.23 -10.89
N GLU A 20 -1.74 10.00 -10.48
CA GLU A 20 -2.31 10.65 -9.29
C GLU A 20 -1.73 10.08 -8.00
N TRP A 21 -0.88 10.86 -7.33
CA TRP A 21 -0.12 10.44 -6.14
C TRP A 21 -1.01 10.11 -4.93
N ASN A 22 -2.05 10.91 -4.70
CA ASN A 22 -3.04 10.73 -3.64
C ASN A 22 -3.75 9.37 -3.69
N ILE A 23 -3.82 8.72 -4.86
CA ILE A 23 -4.35 7.37 -5.00
C ILE A 23 -3.40 6.35 -4.35
N GLY A 24 -2.08 6.51 -4.55
CA GLY A 24 -1.08 5.70 -3.87
C GLY A 24 -1.13 5.86 -2.35
N GLU A 25 -1.23 7.10 -1.87
CA GLU A 25 -1.36 7.41 -0.43
C GLU A 25 -2.60 6.78 0.18
N ARG A 26 -3.74 6.83 -0.53
CA ARG A 26 -4.98 6.17 -0.11
C ARG A 26 -4.79 4.66 0.03
N TYR A 27 -4.14 4.02 -0.94
CA TYR A 27 -3.82 2.59 -0.91
C TYR A 27 -3.00 2.25 0.33
N ALA A 28 -1.85 2.90 0.56
CA ALA A 28 -1.03 2.62 1.73
C ALA A 28 -1.76 2.91 3.04
N ALA A 29 -2.51 4.00 3.13
CA ALA A 29 -3.27 4.33 4.34
C ALA A 29 -4.29 3.23 4.67
N ASN A 30 -4.96 2.67 3.65
CA ASN A 30 -5.95 1.61 3.83
C ASN A 30 -5.26 0.30 4.21
N ILE A 31 -4.22 -0.12 3.46
CA ILE A 31 -3.45 -1.33 3.75
C ILE A 31 -2.89 -1.30 5.19
N ILE A 32 -2.27 -0.20 5.61
CA ILE A 32 -1.73 -0.10 6.98
C ILE A 32 -2.84 -0.22 8.03
N ARG A 33 -3.98 0.45 7.83
CA ARG A 33 -5.11 0.40 8.77
C ARG A 33 -5.71 -0.99 8.85
N ASP A 34 -5.91 -1.65 7.71
CA ASP A 34 -6.48 -3.00 7.63
C ASP A 34 -5.56 -3.99 8.33
N LEU A 35 -4.27 -3.97 8.01
CA LEU A 35 -3.27 -4.85 8.62
C LEU A 35 -3.14 -4.61 10.13
N ASN A 36 -3.21 -3.35 10.57
CA ASN A 36 -3.23 -3.02 11.99
C ASN A 36 -4.54 -3.42 12.69
N ASN A 37 -5.62 -3.64 11.91
CA ASN A 37 -6.93 -4.09 12.36
C ASN A 37 -7.20 -5.56 11.98
N TRP A 38 -6.17 -6.40 12.07
CA TRP A 38 -6.24 -7.87 12.04
C TRP A 38 -6.53 -8.50 10.68
N THR A 39 -6.49 -7.75 9.57
CA THR A 39 -6.48 -8.43 8.26
C THR A 39 -5.14 -9.13 8.05
N GLU A 40 -5.22 -10.29 7.41
CA GLU A 40 -4.07 -11.15 7.13
C GLU A 40 -3.63 -11.08 5.66
N GLY A 41 -4.39 -10.33 4.84
CA GLY A 41 -4.12 -10.16 3.43
C GLY A 41 -4.91 -8.99 2.86
N TRP A 42 -4.41 -8.48 1.74
CA TRP A 42 -5.00 -7.36 1.00
C TRP A 42 -4.88 -7.62 -0.49
N ILE A 43 -6.02 -7.66 -1.18
CA ILE A 43 -6.11 -8.04 -2.59
C ILE A 43 -6.69 -6.85 -3.36
N ASP A 44 -5.87 -6.29 -4.27
CA ASP A 44 -6.32 -5.27 -5.22
C ASP A 44 -7.26 -5.86 -6.27
N TRP A 45 -8.05 -5.01 -6.93
CA TRP A 45 -9.07 -5.49 -7.86
C TRP A 45 -8.53 -5.92 -9.23
N ASN A 46 -8.42 -4.99 -10.17
CA ASN A 46 -7.87 -5.29 -11.49
C ASN A 46 -6.37 -5.03 -11.48
N LEU A 47 -5.58 -6.05 -11.79
CA LEU A 47 -4.12 -5.90 -11.92
C LEU A 47 -3.73 -4.95 -13.06
N LEU A 48 -4.55 -4.89 -14.12
CA LEU A 48 -4.26 -4.22 -15.38
C LEU A 48 -5.55 -3.73 -16.05
N LEU A 49 -5.58 -2.48 -16.50
CA LEU A 49 -6.67 -1.91 -17.31
C LEU A 49 -6.11 -1.07 -18.47
N ASP A 50 -6.95 -0.65 -19.41
CA ASP A 50 -6.57 0.31 -20.46
C ASP A 50 -6.59 1.78 -19.98
N THR A 51 -6.21 2.71 -20.85
CA THR A 51 -6.19 4.16 -20.54
C THR A 51 -7.56 4.75 -20.20
N GLY A 52 -8.67 4.06 -20.52
CA GLY A 52 -10.02 4.45 -20.13
C GLY A 52 -10.48 3.83 -18.80
N GLY A 53 -9.71 2.88 -18.24
CA GLY A 53 -10.12 2.13 -17.05
C GLY A 53 -11.04 0.94 -17.36
N GLY A 54 -10.99 0.44 -18.59
CA GLY A 54 -11.78 -0.70 -19.08
C GLY A 54 -10.91 -1.86 -19.59
N PRO A 55 -11.52 -2.79 -20.34
CA PRO A 55 -12.93 -2.81 -20.76
C PRO A 55 -13.89 -3.15 -19.62
N ASN A 56 -15.10 -2.58 -19.65
CA ASN A 56 -16.17 -2.93 -18.71
C ASN A 56 -17.53 -2.94 -19.44
N HIS A 57 -18.24 -4.07 -19.40
CA HIS A 57 -19.50 -4.26 -20.13
C HIS A 57 -20.70 -3.43 -19.60
N LYS A 58 -20.55 -2.79 -18.45
CA LYS A 58 -21.52 -1.86 -17.85
C LYS A 58 -20.97 -0.44 -17.73
N GLU A 59 -19.83 -0.15 -18.36
CA GLU A 59 -19.17 1.17 -18.30
C GLU A 59 -18.80 1.60 -16.86
N ASN A 60 -18.68 0.64 -15.94
CA ASN A 60 -18.21 0.89 -14.57
C ASN A 60 -16.67 0.90 -14.54
N PHE A 61 -16.08 1.96 -15.09
CA PHE A 61 -14.62 2.06 -15.24
C PHE A 61 -13.92 2.39 -13.93
N CYS A 62 -12.77 1.77 -13.71
CA CYS A 62 -11.91 1.96 -12.54
C CYS A 62 -10.47 2.22 -12.95
N SER A 63 -9.64 2.61 -11.99
CA SER A 63 -8.19 2.59 -12.16
C SER A 63 -7.62 1.24 -11.75
N ALA A 64 -6.45 0.93 -12.29
CA ALA A 64 -5.61 -0.19 -11.89
C ALA A 64 -4.18 0.31 -11.61
N PRO A 65 -3.36 -0.43 -10.84
CA PRO A 65 -1.95 -0.11 -10.62
C PRO A 65 -1.11 -0.12 -11.90
N LEU A 66 -1.49 -0.95 -12.87
CA LEU A 66 -0.88 -1.00 -14.19
C LEU A 66 -1.91 -0.57 -15.22
N ILE A 67 -1.52 0.37 -16.09
CA ILE A 67 -2.34 0.77 -17.22
C ILE A 67 -1.63 0.48 -18.53
N VAL A 68 -2.27 -0.25 -19.44
CA VAL A 68 -1.76 -0.46 -20.80
C VAL A 68 -2.16 0.72 -21.68
N SER A 69 -1.20 1.25 -22.43
CA SER A 69 -1.45 2.19 -23.52
C SER A 69 -1.16 1.51 -24.86
N PRO A 70 -2.18 0.96 -25.56
CA PRO A 70 -1.97 0.34 -26.87
C PRO A 70 -1.41 1.30 -27.92
N ALA A 71 -1.73 2.59 -27.82
CA ALA A 71 -1.22 3.62 -28.72
C ALA A 71 0.30 3.80 -28.65
N HIS A 72 0.92 3.45 -27.53
CA HIS A 72 2.35 3.63 -27.27
C HIS A 72 3.09 2.30 -27.06
N ASP A 73 2.40 1.16 -27.19
CA ASP A 73 2.92 -0.18 -26.86
C ASP A 73 3.63 -0.22 -25.49
N ALA A 74 2.99 0.39 -24.48
CA ALA A 74 3.62 0.64 -23.19
C ALA A 74 2.73 0.27 -21.99
N ILE A 75 3.38 -0.12 -20.89
CA ILE A 75 2.75 -0.28 -19.56
C ILE A 75 3.14 0.93 -18.71
N LEU A 76 2.12 1.61 -18.20
CA LEU A 76 2.22 2.77 -17.33
C LEU A 76 2.00 2.32 -15.87
N TYR A 77 3.07 2.36 -15.08
CA TYR A 77 3.05 2.04 -13.66
C TYR A 77 2.52 3.23 -12.86
N GLN A 78 1.35 3.07 -12.25
CA GLN A 78 0.70 4.12 -11.47
C GLN A 78 1.29 4.21 -10.06
N PRO A 79 1.12 5.34 -9.34
CA PRO A 79 1.54 5.45 -7.94
C PRO A 79 1.07 4.26 -7.08
N SER A 80 -0.18 3.81 -7.22
CA SER A 80 -0.70 2.65 -6.50
C SER A 80 0.14 1.36 -6.67
N TYR A 81 0.79 1.15 -7.83
CA TYR A 81 1.71 0.02 -8.03
C TYR A 81 2.93 0.08 -7.10
N TYR A 82 3.53 1.26 -6.98
CA TYR A 82 4.69 1.47 -6.10
C TYR A 82 4.28 1.38 -4.63
N PHE A 83 3.15 1.95 -4.27
CA PHE A 83 2.63 1.90 -2.90
C PHE A 83 2.24 0.47 -2.49
N LEU A 84 1.60 -0.32 -3.36
CA LEU A 84 1.43 -1.77 -3.13
C LEU A 84 2.78 -2.47 -2.94
N GLY A 85 3.77 -2.09 -3.74
CA GLY A 85 5.14 -2.62 -3.68
C GLY A 85 5.85 -2.36 -2.34
N HIS A 86 5.51 -1.30 -1.60
CA HIS A 86 6.06 -1.06 -0.25
C HIS A 86 5.64 -2.14 0.77
N PHE A 87 4.58 -2.90 0.47
CA PHE A 87 4.13 -4.01 1.29
C PHE A 87 4.52 -5.34 0.66
N SER A 88 4.06 -5.59 -0.56
CA SER A 88 4.11 -6.93 -1.18
C SER A 88 5.52 -7.42 -1.54
N ARG A 89 6.49 -6.53 -1.68
CA ARG A 89 7.88 -6.90 -2.00
C ARG A 89 8.73 -7.20 -0.77
N TYR A 90 8.25 -6.82 0.42
CA TYR A 90 9.05 -6.85 1.65
C TYR A 90 8.39 -7.66 2.77
N ILE A 91 7.06 -7.72 2.81
CA ILE A 91 6.31 -8.53 3.78
C ILE A 91 6.05 -9.89 3.16
N ASP A 92 6.72 -10.92 3.67
CA ASP A 92 6.65 -12.27 3.12
C ASP A 92 5.37 -13.00 3.55
N VAL A 93 4.97 -14.00 2.76
CA VAL A 93 3.90 -14.92 3.15
C VAL A 93 4.29 -15.63 4.45
N GLY A 94 3.41 -15.54 5.46
CA GLY A 94 3.67 -16.08 6.80
C GLY A 94 4.33 -15.08 7.76
N ALA A 95 4.59 -13.85 7.33
CA ALA A 95 5.04 -12.80 8.23
C ALA A 95 4.03 -12.54 9.36
N GLN A 96 4.55 -12.29 10.56
CA GLN A 96 3.73 -12.00 11.73
C GLN A 96 3.76 -10.50 12.03
N ARG A 97 2.59 -9.90 12.17
CA ARG A 97 2.48 -8.48 12.53
C ARG A 97 3.06 -8.25 13.93
N LEU A 98 3.95 -7.27 14.03
CA LEU A 98 4.50 -6.79 15.29
C LEU A 98 3.66 -5.61 15.80
N LEU A 99 3.63 -5.44 17.12
CA LEU A 99 3.09 -4.22 17.70
C LEU A 99 3.94 -3.03 17.26
N CYS A 100 3.32 -2.10 16.53
CA CYS A 100 3.91 -0.87 16.07
C CYS A 100 3.07 0.30 16.60
N SER A 101 3.69 1.22 17.32
CA SER A 101 3.05 2.42 17.84
C SER A 101 3.90 3.62 17.47
N ASN A 102 3.25 4.74 17.18
CA ASN A 102 3.91 6.02 16.99
C ASN A 102 3.16 7.11 17.78
N CYS A 103 3.81 8.26 17.98
CA CYS A 103 3.28 9.39 18.74
C CYS A 103 2.86 10.59 17.86
N SER A 104 2.71 10.38 16.55
CA SER A 104 2.42 11.44 15.58
C SER A 104 1.14 11.16 14.84
N ASP A 105 0.21 12.12 14.84
CA ASP A 105 -1.00 12.03 14.03
C ASP A 105 -0.72 12.12 12.51
N SER A 106 0.50 12.51 12.14
CA SER A 106 0.94 12.67 10.75
C SER A 106 1.66 11.43 10.20
N LEU A 107 1.97 10.43 11.04
CA LEU A 107 2.64 9.21 10.62
C LEU A 107 1.72 8.01 10.82
N LEU A 108 1.56 7.23 9.76
CA LEU A 108 0.90 5.93 9.84
C LEU A 108 1.94 4.84 9.62
N ALA A 109 1.96 3.82 10.46
CA ALA A 109 2.98 2.78 10.39
C ALA A 109 2.44 1.39 10.72
N THR A 110 3.10 0.38 10.16
CA THR A 110 2.93 -1.03 10.52
C THR A 110 4.27 -1.74 10.46
N ALA A 111 4.42 -2.83 11.21
CA ALA A 111 5.65 -3.60 11.25
C ALA A 111 5.37 -5.10 11.29
N PHE A 112 6.28 -5.87 10.71
CA PHE A 112 6.17 -7.32 10.53
C PHE A 112 7.51 -7.99 10.79
N ALA A 113 7.47 -9.22 11.33
CA ALA A 113 8.59 -10.14 11.34
C ALA A 113 8.35 -11.18 10.26
N ASN A 114 9.25 -11.25 9.27
CA ASN A 114 9.22 -12.28 8.24
C ASN A 114 9.68 -13.64 8.81
N PRO A 115 9.34 -14.75 8.14
CA PRO A 115 9.75 -16.09 8.56
C PRO A 115 11.28 -16.29 8.63
N ASP A 116 12.05 -15.51 7.89
CA ASP A 116 13.52 -15.51 7.90
C ASP A 116 14.13 -14.75 9.10
N GLY A 117 13.30 -14.10 9.92
CA GLY A 117 13.69 -13.31 11.09
C GLY A 117 13.97 -11.84 10.78
N SER A 118 13.91 -11.40 9.52
CA SER A 118 13.99 -9.99 9.16
C SER A 118 12.76 -9.23 9.67
N VAL A 119 12.94 -7.94 9.96
CA VAL A 119 11.85 -7.07 10.40
C VAL A 119 11.65 -5.97 9.39
N VAL A 120 10.41 -5.81 8.95
CA VAL A 120 9.98 -4.81 7.99
C VAL A 120 9.07 -3.81 8.68
N ALA A 121 9.34 -2.53 8.49
CA ALA A 121 8.47 -1.45 8.91
C ALA A 121 8.07 -0.63 7.68
N VAL A 122 6.77 -0.40 7.50
CA VAL A 122 6.23 0.48 6.46
C VAL A 122 5.71 1.73 7.14
N VAL A 123 6.16 2.90 6.69
CA VAL A 123 5.80 4.20 7.26
C VAL A 123 5.27 5.10 6.15
N LEU A 124 4.11 5.69 6.37
CA LEU A 124 3.47 6.68 5.52
C LEU A 124 3.43 8.02 6.24
N ASN A 125 4.06 9.04 5.63
CA ASN A 125 3.83 10.44 5.99
C ASN A 125 2.51 10.89 5.36
N GLN A 126 1.59 11.39 6.19
CA GLN A 126 0.29 11.88 5.76
C GLN A 126 0.24 13.42 5.69
N SER A 127 1.38 14.08 5.79
CA SER A 127 1.50 15.54 5.73
C SER A 127 2.21 16.02 4.47
N GLU A 128 2.01 17.28 4.13
CA GLU A 128 2.68 17.97 3.01
C GLU A 128 4.10 18.47 3.36
N HIS A 129 4.65 18.00 4.48
CA HIS A 129 5.94 18.44 4.99
C HIS A 129 6.83 17.24 5.29
N ASN A 130 8.11 17.37 4.97
CA ASN A 130 9.10 16.38 5.33
C ASN A 130 9.12 16.18 6.85
N LEU A 131 8.92 14.94 7.28
CA LEU A 131 8.98 14.57 8.69
C LEU A 131 10.26 13.79 8.98
N THR A 132 10.97 14.22 10.02
CA THR A 132 12.06 13.43 10.61
C THR A 132 11.52 12.65 11.80
N TYR A 133 11.88 11.38 11.89
CA TYR A 133 11.45 10.50 12.96
C TYR A 133 12.54 9.48 13.29
N LYS A 134 12.33 8.72 14.37
CA LYS A 134 13.21 7.63 14.76
C LYS A 134 12.42 6.34 14.75
N ILE A 135 12.99 5.30 14.15
CA ILE A 135 12.50 3.93 14.27
C ILE A 135 13.23 3.31 15.45
N GLN A 136 12.49 2.85 16.45
CA GLN A 136 13.04 2.24 17.66
C GLN A 136 12.59 0.78 17.78
N ARG A 137 13.53 -0.11 18.08
CA ARG A 137 13.27 -1.52 18.40
C ARG A 137 14.15 -1.93 19.57
N GLY A 138 13.53 -2.28 20.70
CA GLY A 138 14.27 -2.56 21.93
C GLY A 138 15.08 -1.34 22.38
N GLY A 139 16.38 -1.54 22.62
CA GLY A 139 17.32 -0.48 23.00
C GLY A 139 17.96 0.28 21.83
N GLU A 140 17.69 -0.12 20.59
CA GLU A 140 18.29 0.45 19.38
C GLU A 140 17.33 1.43 18.69
N ALA A 141 17.87 2.51 18.13
CA ALA A 141 17.11 3.48 17.37
C ALA A 141 17.90 3.97 16.14
N ALA A 142 17.20 4.13 15.02
CA ALA A 142 17.74 4.70 13.79
C ALA A 142 16.94 5.94 13.39
N ALA A 143 17.62 6.99 12.93
CA ALA A 143 16.97 8.17 12.38
C ALA A 143 16.50 7.88 10.95
N ALA A 144 15.31 8.40 10.61
CA ALA A 144 14.71 8.29 9.30
C ALA A 144 13.99 9.60 8.94
N SER A 145 13.66 9.74 7.66
CA SER A 145 12.87 10.84 7.15
C SER A 145 11.89 10.31 6.11
N ALA A 146 10.67 10.82 6.14
CA ALA A 146 9.69 10.62 5.08
C ALA A 146 9.39 12.00 4.48
N PRO A 147 9.52 12.16 3.15
CA PRO A 147 9.09 13.37 2.48
C PRO A 147 7.59 13.57 2.66
#